data_AF-A0A0B6YNQ9-F1
#
_entry.id   AF-A0A0B6YNQ9-F1
#
_cell.length_a   1.000
_cell.length_b   1.000
_cell.length_c   1.000
_cell.angle_alpha   90.00
_cell.angle_beta   90.00
_cell.angle_gamma   90.00
#
_symmetry.space_group_name_H-M   'P 1'
#
loop_
_entity.id
_entity.type
_entity.pdbx_description
1 polymer ?
#
loop_
_entity_poly.entity_id
_entity_poly.type
_entity_poly.pdbx_seq_one_letter_code
_entity_poly.pdbx_strand_id
1 'polypeptide(L)'
;GRSSGGMFEYYLCKGNSLCGLELQKIVQKCKDLRKLHAPFSNIDDDSVVFLSEQCLFLEDINFTQCHRLTNESLFALSKNSLCLRK
;
A
#
# COMPACT_ATOMS: atom_id res chain seq x y z
N GLY A 1 14.62 -11.98 -7.77
CA GLY A 1 13.53 -11.41 -6.96
C GLY A 1 12.25 -12.16 -7.26
N ARG A 2 11.78 -12.98 -6.32
CA ARG A 2 10.46 -13.63 -6.43
C ARG A 2 9.48 -12.77 -5.64
N SER A 3 8.63 -12.01 -6.34
CA SER A 3 7.40 -11.52 -5.72
C SER A 3 6.46 -12.73 -5.64
N SER A 4 6.60 -13.51 -4.56
CA SER A 4 5.71 -14.61 -4.24
C SER A 4 4.50 -14.04 -3.52
N GLY A 5 3.68 -13.29 -4.25
CA GLY A 5 2.37 -12.86 -3.80
C GLY A 5 1.33 -13.65 -4.56
N GLY A 6 0.54 -14.49 -3.88
CA GLY A 6 -0.75 -14.91 -4.44
C GLY A 6 -1.56 -13.66 -4.78
N MET A 7 -2.55 -13.74 -5.67
CA MET A 7 -3.25 -12.61 -6.30
C MET A 7 -3.78 -11.47 -5.37
N PHE A 8 -3.64 -11.58 -4.06
CA PHE A 8 -4.16 -10.66 -3.04
C PHE A 8 -3.10 -10.06 -2.09
N GLU A 9 -1.82 -10.47 -2.18
CA GLU A 9 -0.78 -10.04 -1.24
C GLU A 9 0.47 -9.54 -1.98
N TYR A 10 0.96 -8.35 -1.63
CA TYR A 10 2.17 -7.77 -2.23
C TYR A 10 3.22 -7.47 -1.15
N TYR A 11 4.37 -8.13 -1.24
CA TYR A 11 5.49 -7.98 -0.30
C TYR A 11 6.75 -7.51 -1.02
N LEU A 12 7.32 -6.38 -0.58
CA LEU A 12 8.66 -5.95 -1.00
C LEU A 12 9.70 -6.41 0.00
N CYS A 13 10.69 -7.18 -0.47
CA CYS A 13 11.87 -7.51 0.31
C CYS A 13 12.83 -6.31 0.40
N LYS A 14 13.61 -6.27 1.50
CA LYS A 14 14.70 -5.30 1.72
C LYS A 14 15.55 -5.11 0.45
N GLY A 15 15.60 -3.88 -0.05
CA GLY A 15 16.37 -3.49 -1.24
C GLY A 15 15.52 -2.99 -2.41
N ASN A 16 14.21 -3.25 -2.41
CA ASN A 16 13.28 -2.65 -3.37
C ASN A 16 12.46 -1.55 -2.68
N SER A 17 12.58 -0.31 -3.16
CA SER A 17 11.78 0.82 -2.70
C SER A 17 10.70 1.11 -3.74
N LEU A 18 9.44 1.18 -3.32
CA LEU A 18 8.39 1.72 -4.20
C LEU A 18 8.40 3.24 -4.15
N CYS A 19 8.18 3.86 -5.30
CA CYS A 19 7.77 5.25 -5.38
C CYS A 19 6.24 5.34 -5.54
N GLY A 20 5.63 6.47 -5.20
CA GLY A 20 4.17 6.64 -5.29
C GLY A 20 3.57 6.26 -6.64
N LEU A 21 4.28 6.54 -7.75
CA LEU A 21 3.86 6.17 -9.11
C LEU A 21 3.82 4.64 -9.32
N GLU A 22 4.78 3.91 -8.78
CA GLU A 22 4.84 2.45 -8.91
C GLU A 22 3.72 1.80 -8.09
N LEU A 23 3.43 2.36 -6.90
CA LEU A 23 2.29 1.91 -6.10
C LEU A 23 0.97 2.08 -6.85
N GLN A 24 0.73 3.25 -7.45
CA GLN A 24 -0.48 3.50 -8.24
C GLN A 24 -0.63 2.51 -9.41
N LYS A 25 0.46 2.17 -10.11
CA LYS A 25 0.43 1.17 -11.19
C LYS A 25 0.04 -0.22 -10.68
N ILE A 26 0.53 -0.62 -9.49
CA ILE A 26 0.16 -1.89 -8.87
C ILE A 26 -1.32 -1.89 -8.53
N VAL A 27 -1.81 -0.83 -7.90
CA VAL A 27 -3.22 -0.64 -7.53
C VAL A 27 -4.14 -0.67 -8.75
N GLN A 28 -3.75 -0.02 -9.85
CA GLN A 28 -4.52 -0.04 -11.09
C GLN A 28 -4.67 -1.44 -11.69
N LYS A 29 -3.67 -2.30 -11.51
CA LYS A 29 -3.68 -3.68 -11.98
C LYS A 29 -4.35 -4.65 -11.00
N CYS A 30 -4.31 -4.33 -9.71
CA CYS A 30 -4.74 -5.21 -8.62
C CYS A 30 -5.59 -4.43 -7.61
N LYS A 31 -6.91 -4.38 -7.86
CA LYS A 31 -7.89 -3.70 -6.98
C LYS A 31 -8.33 -4.56 -5.78
N ASP A 32 -8.13 -5.87 -5.86
CA ASP A 32 -8.45 -6.80 -4.77
C ASP A 32 -7.29 -6.98 -3.78
N LEU A 33 -6.42 -5.98 -3.67
CA LEU A 33 -5.26 -6.04 -2.78
C LEU A 33 -5.73 -6.13 -1.33
N ARG A 34 -5.36 -7.20 -0.64
CA ARG A 34 -5.69 -7.42 0.79
C ARG A 34 -4.51 -7.10 1.68
N LYS A 35 -3.29 -7.39 1.25
CA LYS A 35 -2.09 -7.10 2.04
C LYS A 35 -1.02 -6.37 1.23
N LEU A 36 -0.47 -5.30 1.79
CA LEU A 36 0.61 -4.53 1.17
C LEU A 36 1.71 -4.21 2.15
N HIS A 37 2.86 -4.85 1.99
CA HIS A 37 4.03 -4.60 2.82
C HIS A 37 5.13 -3.97 1.97
N ALA A 38 5.35 -2.67 2.19
CA ALA A 38 6.31 -1.84 1.46
C ALA A 38 7.17 -1.02 2.42
N PRO A 39 7.89 -1.64 3.38
CA PRO A 39 8.74 -0.90 4.31
C PRO A 39 9.89 -0.20 3.57
N PHE A 40 10.35 0.94 4.11
CA PHE A 40 11.42 1.76 3.50
C PHE A 40 11.12 2.24 2.07
N SER A 41 9.83 2.41 1.74
CA SER A 41 9.40 2.92 0.43
C SER A 41 9.30 4.44 0.42
N ASN A 42 9.59 5.03 -0.74
CA ASN A 42 9.48 6.46 -0.99
C ASN A 42 8.11 6.80 -1.58
N ILE A 43 7.05 6.41 -0.86
CA ILE A 43 5.65 6.64 -1.22
C ILE A 43 5.10 7.89 -0.52
N ASP A 44 4.22 8.61 -1.21
CA ASP A 44 3.63 9.87 -0.75
C ASP A 44 2.15 9.67 -0.38
N ASP A 45 1.57 10.61 0.40
CA ASP A 45 0.19 10.52 0.87
C ASP A 45 -0.80 10.34 -0.30
N ASP A 46 -0.65 11.07 -1.41
CA ASP A 46 -1.47 10.94 -2.62
C ASP A 46 -1.56 9.50 -3.14
N SER A 47 -0.42 8.78 -3.11
CA SER A 47 -0.37 7.39 -3.58
C SER A 47 -1.09 6.44 -2.64
N VAL A 48 -1.08 6.72 -1.34
CA VAL A 48 -1.80 5.94 -0.32
C VAL A 48 -3.29 6.28 -0.32
N VAL A 49 -3.66 7.54 -0.55
CA VAL A 49 -5.05 7.95 -0.77
C VAL A 49 -5.63 7.19 -1.96
N PHE A 50 -4.94 7.20 -3.10
CA PHE A 50 -5.36 6.44 -4.29
C PHE A 50 -5.49 4.94 -4.02
N LEU A 51 -4.52 4.35 -3.30
CA LEU A 51 -4.59 2.96 -2.86
C LEU A 51 -5.84 2.70 -2.01
N SER A 52 -6.13 3.57 -1.03
CA SER A 52 -7.29 3.42 -0.15
C SER A 52 -8.62 3.47 -0.91
N GLU A 53 -8.71 4.29 -1.97
CA GLU A 53 -9.91 4.45 -2.78
C GLU A 53 -10.16 3.28 -3.75
N GLN A 54 -9.09 2.68 -4.27
CA GLN A 54 -9.21 1.59 -5.24
C GLN A 54 -9.23 0.21 -4.57
N CYS A 55 -8.52 0.02 -3.46
CA CYS A 55 -8.37 -1.27 -2.77
C CYS A 55 -9.17 -1.30 -1.47
N LEU A 56 -10.48 -1.53 -1.59
CA LEU A 56 -11.42 -1.50 -0.45
C LEU A 56 -11.30 -2.71 0.49
N PHE A 57 -10.65 -3.79 0.03
CA PHE A 57 -10.46 -5.04 0.78
C PHE A 57 -9.11 -5.12 1.50
N LEU A 58 -8.42 -3.99 1.65
CA LEU A 58 -7.18 -3.94 2.43
C LEU A 58 -7.44 -4.36 3.87
N GLU A 59 -6.68 -5.35 4.30
CA GLU A 59 -6.73 -5.96 5.63
C GLU A 59 -5.45 -5.70 6.43
N ASP A 60 -4.30 -5.66 5.74
CA ASP A 60 -2.98 -5.55 6.36
C ASP A 60 -2.07 -4.64 5.52
N ILE A 61 -1.50 -3.62 6.15
CA ILE A 61 -0.59 -2.68 5.50
C ILE A 61 0.66 -2.48 6.36
N ASN A 62 1.80 -2.38 5.70
CA ASN A 62 3.05 -2.06 6.36
C ASN A 62 3.83 -1.03 5.54
N PHE A 63 3.75 0.22 6.00
CA PHE A 63 4.53 1.35 5.49
C PHE A 63 5.58 1.83 6.50
N THR A 64 6.10 0.91 7.31
CA THR A 64 7.15 1.21 8.29
C THR A 64 8.34 1.89 7.61
N GLN A 65 8.84 2.98 8.20
CA GLN A 65 9.98 3.75 7.68
C GLN A 65 9.71 4.42 6.30
N CYS A 66 8.45 4.66 5.94
CA CYS A 66 8.10 5.55 4.84
C CYS A 66 8.04 6.99 5.35
N HIS A 67 9.15 7.73 5.23
CA HIS A 67 9.31 9.06 5.84
C HIS A 67 8.47 10.17 5.18
N ARG A 68 7.88 9.90 4.01
CA ARG A 68 7.05 10.84 3.25
C ARG A 68 5.57 10.77 3.61
N LEU A 69 5.14 9.73 4.32
CA LEU A 69 3.76 9.59 4.74
C LEU A 69 3.48 10.43 5.97
N THR A 70 2.35 11.11 5.95
CA THR A 70 1.85 11.90 7.08
C THR A 70 0.55 11.32 7.62
N ASN A 71 -0.07 12.03 8.55
CA ASN A 71 -1.37 11.65 9.09
C ASN A 71 -2.46 11.58 8.01
N GLU A 72 -2.29 12.27 6.88
CA GLU A 72 -3.23 12.25 5.77
C GLU A 72 -3.41 10.85 5.19
N SER A 73 -2.31 10.13 4.94
CA SER A 73 -2.39 8.73 4.49
C SER A 73 -3.14 7.85 5.49
N LEU A 74 -2.91 8.01 6.80
CA LEU A 74 -3.62 7.26 7.85
C LEU A 74 -5.12 7.56 7.84
N PHE A 75 -5.50 8.84 7.69
CA PHE A 75 -6.91 9.23 7.59
C PHE A 75 -7.56 8.61 6.35
N ALA A 76 -6.91 8.66 5.19
CA ALA A 76 -7.44 8.10 3.95
C ALA A 76 -7.65 6.58 4.06
N LEU A 77 -6.67 5.86 4.59
CA LEU A 77 -6.76 4.43 4.89
C LEU A 77 -7.91 4.13 5.85
N SER A 78 -8.03 4.89 6.95
CA SER A 78 -9.11 4.69 7.92
C SER A 78 -10.51 4.98 7.37
N LYS A 79 -10.60 5.88 6.38
CA LYS A 79 -11.87 6.32 5.80
C LYS A 79 -12.38 5.34 4.74
N ASN A 80 -11.47 4.82 3.90
CA ASN A 80 -11.85 4.04 2.73
C ASN A 80 -11.62 2.53 2.91
N SER A 81 -10.69 2.11 3.78
CA SER A 81 -10.41 0.69 4.01
C SER A 81 -11.28 0.14 5.13
N LEU A 82 -12.36 -0.55 4.76
CA LEU A 82 -13.38 -1.08 5.68
C LEU A 82 -12.90 -2.31 6.48
N CYS A 83 -11.87 -3.01 5.97
CA CYS A 83 -11.38 -4.27 6.53
C CYS A 83 -10.02 -4.16 7.23
N LEU A 84 -9.48 -2.95 7.34
CA LEU A 84 -8.14 -2.74 7.88
C LEU A 84 -8.17 -3.04 9.38
N ARG A 85 -7.42 -4.07 9.80
CA ARG A 85 -7.39 -4.48 11.20
C ARG A 85 -6.68 -3.38 12.00
N LYS A 86 -7.42 -2.72 12.88
CA LYS A 86 -6.93 -1.68 13.80
C LYS A 86 -6.06 -2.27 14.90
#